data_AF-A0A8D8JCS0-F1
#
_entry.id   AF-A0A8D8JCS0-F1
#
_cell.length_a   1.000
_cell.length_b   1.000
_cell.length_c   1.000
_cell.angle_alpha   90.00
_cell.angle_beta   90.00
_cell.angle_gamma   90.00
#
_symmetry.space_group_name_H-M   'P 1'
#
loop_
_entity.id
_entity.type
_entity.pdbx_description
1 polymer ?
#
loop_
_entity_poly.entity_id
_entity_poly.type
_entity_poly.pdbx_seq_one_letter_code
_entity_poly.pdbx_strand_id
1 'polypeptide(L)'
;MLAVISLIVMLNVGVDLGELLPLIENVVCPADSANVTACIIEAVETIKEPLITGDYGDGVKGIVLDPYVINKLEVNRGPSFKASLKNVLITGVRNFQIEKLRTDLRKKKFSVAVTFPDLVVRGQYKLEMNIVLLKLTGNGPFNLTGMSKP
;
A
#
# COMPACT_ATOMS: atom_id res chain seq x y z
N MET A 1 25.71 14.38 26.37
CA MET A 1 24.26 14.35 26.63
C MET A 1 23.46 13.94 25.39
N LEU A 2 23.67 14.56 24.23
CA LEU A 2 22.99 14.19 22.96
C LEU A 2 23.28 12.75 22.45
N ALA A 3 24.50 12.23 22.64
CA ALA A 3 24.87 10.89 22.18
C ALA A 3 24.14 9.76 22.95
N VAL A 4 23.85 9.96 24.24
CA VAL A 4 23.16 8.98 25.09
C VAL A 4 21.68 8.90 24.71
N ILE A 5 21.07 10.04 24.38
CA ILE A 5 19.68 10.10 23.91
C ILE A 5 19.54 9.36 22.57
N SER A 6 20.49 9.51 21.65
CA SER A 6 20.51 8.75 20.39
C SER A 6 20.62 7.24 20.60
N LEU A 7 21.44 6.79 21.56
CA LEU A 7 21.59 5.37 21.90
C LEU A 7 20.31 4.79 22.55
N ILE A 8 19.64 5.56 23.40
CA ILE A 8 18.37 5.16 24.04
C ILE A 8 17.25 5.10 23.01
N VAL A 9 17.21 6.04 22.06
CA VAL A 9 16.24 6.00 20.95
C VAL A 9 16.49 4.77 20.06
N MET A 10 17.74 4.41 19.77
CA MET A 10 18.07 3.19 19.02
C MET A 10 17.69 1.89 19.76
N LEU A 11 17.75 1.87 21.10
CA LEU A 11 17.35 0.71 21.92
C LEU A 11 15.83 0.57 22.08
N ASN A 12 15.08 1.68 22.01
CA ASN A 12 13.63 1.69 22.20
C ASN A 12 12.84 1.77 20.88
N VAL A 13 13.49 2.12 19.77
CA VAL A 13 12.94 1.87 18.43
C VAL A 13 13.29 0.41 18.13
N GLY A 14 12.49 -0.48 18.71
CA GLY A 14 12.30 -1.80 18.13
C GLY A 14 11.87 -1.58 16.69
N VAL A 15 12.79 -1.80 15.76
CA VAL A 15 12.39 -1.96 14.37
C VAL A 15 11.59 -3.25 14.37
N ASP A 16 10.27 -3.16 14.25
CA ASP A 16 9.40 -4.30 13.92
C ASP A 16 9.74 -4.77 12.49
N LEU A 17 10.96 -5.29 12.35
CA LEU A 17 11.47 -6.02 11.20
C LEU A 17 11.31 -7.52 11.46
N GLY A 18 10.27 -7.92 12.20
CA GLY A 18 10.08 -9.27 12.69
C GLY A 18 9.10 -10.13 11.88
N GLU A 19 8.18 -9.52 11.12
CA GLU A 19 7.04 -10.27 10.56
C GLU A 19 7.12 -10.51 9.04
N LEU A 20 8.03 -9.83 8.33
CA LEU A 20 8.22 -9.98 6.88
C LEU A 20 9.37 -10.91 6.50
N LEU A 21 10.19 -11.34 7.47
CA LEU A 21 11.38 -12.17 7.27
C LEU A 21 11.11 -13.51 6.58
N PRO A 22 10.08 -14.31 6.92
CA PRO A 22 9.94 -15.66 6.34
C PRO A 22 9.60 -15.64 4.84
N LEU A 23 9.03 -14.55 4.32
CA LEU A 23 8.67 -14.44 2.90
C LEU A 23 9.84 -14.07 2.00
N ILE A 24 10.85 -13.40 2.56
CA ILE A 24 11.99 -12.84 1.82
C ILE A 24 13.29 -13.61 2.05
N GLU A 25 13.32 -14.54 3.01
CA GLU A 25 14.54 -15.29 3.37
C GLU A 25 15.13 -16.08 2.19
N ASN A 26 14.27 -16.55 1.27
CA ASN A 26 14.69 -17.34 0.11
C ASN A 26 14.80 -16.55 -1.20
N VAL A 27 14.50 -15.24 -1.21
CA VAL A 27 14.56 -14.42 -2.42
C VAL A 27 15.64 -13.36 -2.32
N VAL A 28 16.87 -13.80 -2.55
CA VAL A 28 18.05 -12.92 -2.58
C VAL A 28 18.35 -12.56 -4.03
N CYS A 29 18.15 -11.28 -4.39
CA CYS A 29 18.55 -10.77 -5.70
C CYS A 29 19.98 -10.22 -5.67
N PRO A 30 20.95 -10.83 -6.38
CA PRO A 30 22.33 -10.34 -6.41
C PRO A 30 22.38 -8.99 -7.11
N ALA A 31 22.86 -7.97 -6.40
CA ALA A 31 22.95 -6.58 -6.86
C ALA A 31 23.80 -6.38 -8.14
N ASP A 32 24.69 -7.34 -8.44
CA ASP A 32 25.67 -7.28 -9.52
C ASP A 32 25.28 -8.11 -10.75
N SER A 33 24.10 -8.74 -10.74
CA SER A 33 23.64 -9.52 -11.89
C SER A 33 23.07 -8.59 -12.97
N ALA A 34 23.36 -8.89 -14.25
CA ALA A 34 22.79 -8.14 -15.39
C ALA A 34 21.24 -8.13 -15.42
N ASN A 35 20.59 -8.97 -14.60
CA ASN A 35 19.15 -9.23 -14.58
C ASN A 35 18.50 -8.97 -13.21
N VAL A 36 19.03 -8.07 -12.37
CA VAL A 36 18.44 -7.69 -11.05
C VAL A 36 16.94 -7.38 -11.17
N THR A 37 16.52 -6.70 -12.23
CA THR A 37 15.11 -6.35 -12.47
C THR A 37 14.21 -7.58 -12.61
N ALA A 38 14.66 -8.61 -13.34
CA ALA A 38 13.90 -9.85 -13.51
C ALA A 38 13.77 -10.61 -12.19
N CYS A 39 14.86 -10.68 -11.41
CA CYS A 39 14.85 -11.30 -10.09
C CYS A 39 13.84 -10.62 -9.14
N ILE A 40 13.78 -9.29 -9.14
CA ILE A 40 12.84 -8.57 -8.27
C ILE A 40 11.39 -8.80 -8.72
N ILE A 41 11.13 -8.91 -10.01
CA ILE A 41 9.77 -9.21 -10.50
C ILE A 41 9.35 -10.61 -10.04
N GLU A 42 10.23 -11.60 -10.19
CA GLU A 42 10.00 -12.97 -9.72
C GLU A 42 9.81 -13.04 -8.18
N ALA A 43 10.58 -12.23 -7.45
CA ALA A 43 10.40 -12.06 -6.02
C ALA A 43 9.00 -11.57 -5.67
N VAL A 44 8.53 -10.54 -6.37
CA VAL A 44 7.20 -9.96 -6.15
C VAL A 44 6.11 -10.97 -6.47
N GLU A 45 6.24 -11.77 -7.54
CA GLU A 45 5.28 -12.83 -7.86
C GLU A 45 5.24 -13.93 -6.79
N THR A 46 6.39 -14.27 -6.19
CA THR A 46 6.47 -15.28 -5.12
C THR A 46 5.76 -14.82 -3.84
N ILE A 47 5.94 -13.55 -3.47
CA ILE A 47 5.30 -12.98 -2.26
C ILE A 47 3.86 -12.49 -2.51
N LYS A 48 3.40 -12.50 -3.76
CA LYS A 48 2.08 -11.98 -4.15
C LYS A 48 0.94 -12.66 -3.41
N GLU A 49 0.83 -13.97 -3.47
CA GLU A 49 -0.27 -14.70 -2.82
C GLU A 49 -0.27 -14.54 -1.30
N PRO A 50 0.87 -14.67 -0.59
CA PRO A 50 0.95 -14.36 0.84
C PRO A 50 0.49 -12.94 1.19
N LEU A 51 0.91 -11.92 0.41
CA LEU A 51 0.49 -10.53 0.61
C LEU A 51 -1.01 -10.32 0.36
N ILE A 52 -1.58 -10.98 -0.64
CA ILE A 52 -3.00 -10.86 -0.97
C ILE A 52 -3.86 -11.51 0.12
N THR A 53 -3.51 -12.72 0.53
CA THR A 53 -4.27 -13.52 1.49
C THR A 53 -4.03 -13.09 2.94
N GLY A 54 -2.91 -12.42 3.22
CA GLY A 54 -2.45 -12.15 4.57
C GLY A 54 -2.00 -13.40 5.32
N ASP A 55 -1.76 -14.52 4.63
CA ASP A 55 -1.18 -15.73 5.22
C ASP A 55 0.29 -15.83 4.83
N TYR A 56 1.17 -15.59 5.79
CA TYR A 56 2.61 -15.59 5.56
C TYR A 56 3.28 -16.94 5.86
N GLY A 57 2.48 -17.98 6.12
CA GLY A 57 2.99 -19.29 6.55
C GLY A 57 3.36 -19.32 8.03
N ASP A 58 3.60 -20.52 8.54
CA ASP A 58 4.03 -20.76 9.94
C ASP A 58 3.13 -20.11 11.02
N GLY A 59 1.84 -19.95 10.70
CA GLY A 59 0.86 -19.34 11.59
C GLY A 59 0.94 -17.80 11.67
N VAL A 60 1.84 -17.17 10.91
CA VAL A 60 1.97 -15.71 10.83
C VAL A 60 0.89 -15.15 9.92
N LYS A 61 0.06 -14.26 10.47
CA LYS A 61 -1.01 -13.58 9.74
C LYS A 61 -0.71 -12.10 9.60
N GLY A 62 -0.81 -11.60 8.37
CA GLY A 62 -0.66 -10.21 8.01
C GLY A 62 -1.97 -9.49 7.70
N ILE A 63 -1.81 -8.33 7.07
CA ILE A 63 -2.92 -7.57 6.50
C ILE A 63 -3.36 -8.24 5.21
N VAL A 64 -4.66 -8.51 5.08
CA VAL A 64 -5.27 -8.97 3.83
C VAL A 64 -5.36 -7.80 2.86
N LEU A 65 -4.72 -7.90 1.69
CA LEU A 65 -4.74 -6.82 0.69
C LEU A 65 -5.88 -6.94 -0.32
N ASP A 66 -6.50 -8.12 -0.46
CA ASP A 66 -7.70 -8.29 -1.28
C ASP A 66 -8.60 -9.42 -0.75
N PRO A 67 -9.83 -9.14 -0.28
CA PRO A 67 -10.44 -7.81 -0.15
C PRO A 67 -9.82 -6.99 0.98
N TYR A 68 -9.53 -5.70 0.73
CA TYR A 68 -9.07 -4.77 1.77
C TYR A 68 -10.21 -3.89 2.27
N VAL A 69 -10.37 -3.82 3.59
CA VAL A 69 -11.48 -3.10 4.24
C VAL A 69 -10.95 -1.94 5.08
N ILE A 70 -11.46 -0.74 4.82
CA ILE A 70 -11.23 0.44 5.65
C ILE A 70 -12.55 0.83 6.32
N ASN A 71 -12.61 0.61 7.63
CA ASN A 71 -13.81 0.90 8.42
C ASN A 71 -14.18 2.38 8.41
N LYS A 72 -13.17 3.24 8.55
CA LYS A 72 -13.34 4.69 8.58
C LYS A 72 -12.09 5.39 8.07
N LEU A 73 -12.27 6.32 7.15
CA LEU A 73 -11.24 7.25 6.69
C LEU A 73 -11.78 8.66 6.80
N GLU A 74 -11.02 9.57 7.42
CA GLU A 74 -11.36 10.99 7.46
C GLU A 74 -10.31 11.79 6.70
N VAL A 75 -10.78 12.63 5.79
CA VAL A 75 -9.96 13.56 5.03
C VAL A 75 -10.40 14.97 5.42
N ASN A 76 -9.50 15.70 6.05
CA ASN A 76 -9.74 17.08 6.46
C ASN A 76 -8.66 17.97 5.83
N ARG A 77 -9.06 18.84 4.91
CA ARG A 77 -8.18 19.84 4.30
C ARG A 77 -8.59 21.25 4.71
N GLY A 78 -8.73 21.44 6.03
CA GLY A 78 -9.10 22.71 6.62
C GLY A 78 -10.62 22.99 6.55
N PRO A 79 -11.04 24.24 6.74
CA PRO A 79 -12.46 24.60 6.82
C PRO A 79 -13.20 24.43 5.50
N SER A 80 -12.49 24.35 4.37
CA SER A 80 -13.09 24.27 3.03
C SER A 80 -13.44 22.85 2.58
N PHE A 81 -12.87 21.80 3.19
CA PHE A 81 -13.10 20.44 2.74
C PHE A 81 -12.97 19.41 3.87
N LYS A 82 -14.07 18.70 4.12
CA LYS A 82 -14.14 17.55 5.02
C LYS A 82 -14.83 16.40 4.29
N ALA A 83 -14.20 15.23 4.28
CA ALA A 83 -14.80 14.00 3.80
C ALA A 83 -14.63 12.89 4.84
N SER A 84 -15.67 12.09 5.04
CA SER A 84 -15.63 10.86 5.83
C SER A 84 -16.06 9.72 4.92
N LEU A 85 -15.21 8.72 4.78
CA LEU A 85 -15.55 7.45 4.13
C LEU A 85 -15.75 6.39 5.21
N LYS A 86 -16.75 5.54 5.03
CA LYS A 86 -17.04 4.42 5.93
C LYS A 86 -17.28 3.15 5.14
N ASN A 87 -16.92 2.03 5.77
CA ASN A 87 -17.10 0.68 5.21
C ASN A 87 -16.58 0.60 3.77
N VAL A 88 -15.39 1.15 3.54
CA VAL A 88 -14.75 1.13 2.23
C VAL A 88 -14.22 -0.27 2.02
N LEU A 89 -14.60 -0.87 0.90
CA LEU A 89 -14.15 -2.17 0.46
C LEU A 89 -13.43 -1.99 -0.87
N ILE A 90 -12.16 -2.38 -0.89
CA ILE A 90 -11.28 -2.37 -2.04
C ILE A 90 -11.10 -3.83 -2.49
N THR A 91 -11.38 -4.10 -3.76
CA THR A 91 -11.22 -5.43 -4.37
C THR A 91 -10.51 -5.34 -5.72
N GLY A 92 -9.91 -6.45 -6.18
CA GLY A 92 -9.23 -6.52 -7.47
C GLY A 92 -7.76 -6.09 -7.42
N VAL A 93 -7.22 -5.90 -6.22
CA VAL A 93 -5.78 -5.65 -5.99
C VAL A 93 -4.95 -6.88 -6.36
N ARG A 94 -5.50 -8.09 -6.16
CA ARG A 94 -4.90 -9.38 -6.55
C ARG A 94 -4.37 -9.42 -7.97
N ASN A 95 -5.08 -8.80 -8.91
CA ASN A 95 -4.79 -8.87 -10.33
C ASN A 95 -3.83 -7.76 -10.81
N PHE A 96 -3.04 -7.18 -9.89
CA PHE A 96 -2.07 -6.16 -10.28
C PHE A 96 -1.03 -6.71 -11.26
N GLN A 97 -0.57 -5.83 -12.16
CA GLN A 97 0.46 -6.13 -13.16
C GLN A 97 1.59 -5.10 -13.04
N ILE A 98 2.84 -5.58 -13.07
CA ILE A 98 4.02 -4.71 -13.05
C ILE A 98 4.36 -4.34 -14.50
N GLU A 99 4.08 -3.11 -14.89
CA GLU A 99 4.38 -2.59 -16.23
C GLU A 99 5.87 -2.30 -16.40
N LYS A 100 6.49 -1.77 -15.35
CA LYS A 100 7.88 -1.33 -15.40
C LYS A 100 8.50 -1.30 -14.02
N LEU A 101 9.69 -1.88 -13.92
CA LEU A 101 10.54 -1.75 -12.76
C LEU A 101 11.86 -1.10 -13.18
N ARG A 102 12.24 -0.01 -12.52
CA ARG A 102 13.57 0.63 -12.64
C ARG A 102 14.24 0.63 -11.28
N THR A 103 15.50 0.23 -11.27
CA THR A 103 16.30 0.10 -10.04
C THR A 103 17.58 0.92 -10.15
N ASP A 104 17.78 1.86 -9.24
CA ASP A 104 19.05 2.56 -9.03
C ASP A 104 19.60 2.14 -7.67
N LEU A 105 20.42 1.07 -7.67
CA LEU A 105 20.98 0.49 -6.46
C LEU A 105 21.97 1.44 -5.77
N ARG A 106 22.67 2.30 -6.52
CA ARG A 106 23.59 3.30 -5.95
C ARG A 106 22.83 4.34 -5.13
N LYS A 107 21.66 4.76 -5.60
CA LYS A 107 20.79 5.71 -4.90
C LYS A 107 19.75 5.04 -4.00
N LYS A 108 19.74 3.71 -3.92
CA LYS A 108 18.71 2.90 -3.23
C LYS A 108 17.28 3.29 -3.64
N LYS A 109 17.08 3.57 -4.93
CA LYS A 109 15.78 3.98 -5.48
C LYS A 109 15.19 2.89 -6.34
N PHE A 110 13.94 2.57 -6.06
CA PHE A 110 13.10 1.68 -6.85
C PHE A 110 11.95 2.49 -7.41
N SER A 111 11.70 2.37 -8.70
CA SER A 111 10.54 2.98 -9.36
C SER A 111 9.75 1.90 -10.05
N VAL A 112 8.55 1.65 -9.55
CA VAL A 112 7.64 0.62 -10.03
C VAL A 112 6.42 1.30 -10.64
N ALA A 113 6.07 0.91 -11.86
CA ALA A 113 4.78 1.21 -12.47
C ALA A 113 3.93 -0.04 -12.37
N VAL A 114 2.77 0.08 -11.71
CA VAL A 114 1.83 -1.00 -11.46
C VAL A 114 0.46 -0.58 -11.97
N THR A 115 -0.24 -1.49 -12.64
CA THR A 115 -1.62 -1.33 -13.08
C THR A 115 -2.53 -2.28 -12.32
N PHE A 116 -3.77 -1.86 -12.07
CA PHE A 116 -4.79 -2.66 -11.40
C PHE A 116 -6.02 -2.73 -12.33
N PRO A 117 -6.13 -3.76 -13.18
CA PRO A 117 -7.15 -3.81 -14.24
C PRO A 117 -8.58 -3.93 -13.68
N ASP A 118 -8.74 -4.63 -12.55
CA ASP A 118 -10.05 -4.97 -11.98
C ASP A 118 -10.33 -4.21 -10.67
N LEU A 119 -9.64 -3.09 -10.42
CA LEU A 119 -9.76 -2.38 -9.15
C LEU A 119 -11.16 -1.80 -8.97
N VAL A 120 -11.83 -2.21 -7.90
CA VAL A 120 -13.13 -1.68 -7.48
C VAL A 120 -13.05 -1.18 -6.05
N VAL A 121 -13.49 0.05 -5.83
CA VAL A 121 -13.57 0.67 -4.51
C VAL A 121 -15.00 1.12 -4.26
N ARG A 122 -15.65 0.51 -3.27
CA ARG A 122 -17.03 0.82 -2.90
C ARG A 122 -17.14 1.15 -1.43
N GLY A 123 -18.09 2.00 -1.06
CA GLY A 123 -18.30 2.37 0.33
C GLY A 123 -19.35 3.44 0.50
N GLN A 124 -19.36 4.08 1.67
CA GLN A 124 -20.23 5.21 1.98
C GLN A 124 -19.40 6.46 2.16
N TYR A 125 -19.82 7.58 1.57
CA TYR A 125 -19.19 8.88 1.77
C TYR A 125 -20.12 9.85 2.50
N LYS A 126 -19.52 10.77 3.25
CA LYS A 126 -20.10 12.02 3.70
C LYS A 126 -19.12 13.14 3.38
N LEU A 127 -19.54 14.09 2.57
CA LEU A 127 -18.73 15.19 2.06
C LEU A 127 -19.34 16.52 2.50
N GLU A 128 -18.49 17.41 3.00
CA GLU A 128 -18.81 18.80 3.30
C GLU A 128 -17.71 19.67 2.69
N MET A 129 -18.06 20.53 1.74
CA MET A 129 -17.14 21.40 1.02
C MET A 129 -17.67 22.83 0.99
N ASN A 130 -16.80 23.81 1.19
CA ASN A 130 -17.12 25.23 1.09
C ASN A 130 -16.28 25.85 -0.03
N ILE A 131 -16.94 26.36 -1.07
CA ILE A 131 -16.33 27.03 -2.22
C ILE A 131 -16.75 28.50 -2.20
N VAL A 132 -15.92 29.36 -1.60
CA VAL A 132 -16.08 30.83 -1.46
C VAL A 132 -17.41 31.26 -0.83
N LEU A 133 -18.52 31.14 -1.57
CA LEU A 133 -19.88 31.49 -1.15
C LEU A 133 -20.83 30.28 -1.08
N LEU A 134 -20.45 29.13 -1.63
CA LEU A 134 -21.29 27.94 -1.73
C LEU A 134 -20.88 26.87 -0.73
N LYS A 135 -21.86 26.34 0.00
CA LYS A 135 -21.68 25.17 0.87
C LYS A 135 -22.32 23.96 0.21
N LEU A 136 -21.49 22.98 -0.15
CA LEU A 136 -21.90 21.71 -0.73
C LEU A 136 -21.82 20.63 0.34
N THR A 137 -22.92 19.93 0.57
CA THR A 137 -22.96 18.77 1.44
C THR A 137 -23.60 17.61 0.70
N GLY A 138 -23.04 16.42 0.85
CA GLY A 138 -23.61 15.22 0.25
C GLY A 138 -23.20 13.99 1.02
N ASN A 139 -24.04 12.96 0.98
CA ASN A 139 -23.72 11.67 1.56
C ASN A 139 -24.45 10.58 0.77
N GLY A 140 -23.85 9.39 0.73
CA GLY A 140 -24.44 8.27 0.03
C GLY A 140 -23.41 7.20 -0.31
N PRO A 141 -23.85 6.16 -1.03
CA PRO A 141 -22.94 5.13 -1.51
C PRO A 141 -22.09 5.68 -2.64
N PHE A 142 -20.88 5.16 -2.76
CA PHE A 142 -20.03 5.36 -3.92
C PHE A 142 -19.50 4.02 -4.44
N ASN A 143 -19.23 3.97 -5.74
CA ASN A 143 -18.57 2.87 -6.42
C ASN A 143 -17.63 3.46 -7.47
N LEU A 144 -16.34 3.22 -7.31
CA LEU A 144 -15.28 3.67 -8.20
C LEU A 144 -14.64 2.43 -8.83
N THR A 145 -14.64 2.40 -10.16
CA THR A 145 -13.95 1.37 -10.94
C THR A 145 -12.71 1.99 -11.58
N GLY A 146 -11.54 1.40 -11.36
CA GLY A 146 -10.32 1.79 -12.05
C GLY A 146 -10.47 1.49 -13.54
N MET A 147 -10.40 2.52 -14.39
CA MET A 147 -10.32 2.30 -15.83
C MET A 147 -8.85 2.08 -16.19
N SER A 148 -8.50 0.87 -16.65
CA SER A 148 -7.20 0.63 -17.28
C SER A 148 -7.13 1.45 -18.57
N LYS A 149 -5.98 2.11 -18.80
CA LYS A 149 -5.71 2.81 -20.05
C LYS A 149 -5.77 1.79 -21.21
N PRO A 150 -6.50 2.08 -22.32
CA PRO A 150 -6.53 1.21 -23.49
C PRO A 150 -5.18 1.14 -24.20
#